data_AF-A0A8T7LE61-F1
#
_entry.id   AF-A0A8T7LE61-F1
#
_cell.length_a   1.000
_cell.length_b   1.000
_cell.length_c   1.000
_cell.angle_alpha   90.00
_cell.angle_beta   90.00
_cell.angle_gamma   90.00
#
_symmetry.space_group_name_H-M   'P 1'
#
loop_
_entity.id
_entity.type
_entity.pdbx_description
1 polymer ?
#
loop_
_entity_poly.entity_id
_entity_poly.type
_entity_poly.pdbx_seq_one_letter_code
_entity_poly.pdbx_strand_id
1 'polypeptide(L)'
;MNPGDWDRLFAPNAPRRGGPLRALFNLLLAATLIAVLVGGGAFALSYRQQQTESLVATATAFSGTVAPQLTSTAAAVQTAEALRTATRFAMRTATAEAAANPTGTPEPGIGSGQVVNGGNLRSEPRIAPETVVGLIYPGDTITFLERRTVGGQLWLRIRVVQPAANRAGEGVASGTEGWASATLLSPPP
;
A
#
# COMPACT_ATOMS: atom_id res chain seq x y z
N MET A 1 28.87 6.58 92.51
CA MET A 1 27.51 7.13 92.70
C MET A 1 27.55 7.97 93.95
N ASN A 2 27.46 9.29 93.83
CA ASN A 2 27.66 10.21 94.96
C ASN A 2 26.32 10.39 95.68
N PRO A 3 26.22 10.22 97.01
CA PRO A 3 24.93 10.29 97.73
C PRO A 3 24.20 11.64 97.58
N GLY A 4 24.92 12.73 97.32
CA GLY A 4 24.36 14.08 97.13
C GLY A 4 23.63 14.33 95.79
N ASP A 5 23.69 13.39 94.84
CA ASP A 5 22.95 13.52 93.57
C ASP A 5 21.43 13.40 93.77
N TRP A 6 21.00 12.67 94.81
CA TRP A 6 19.59 12.54 95.18
C TRP A 6 19.00 13.86 95.70
N ASP A 7 19.69 14.55 96.60
CA ASP A 7 19.24 15.84 97.14
C ASP A 7 19.09 16.89 96.04
N ARG A 8 19.97 16.87 95.03
CA ARG A 8 19.91 17.83 93.92
C ARG A 8 18.67 17.67 93.03
N LEU A 9 18.13 16.45 92.91
CA LEU A 9 16.95 16.16 92.10
C LEU A 9 15.63 16.49 92.82
N PHE A 10 15.63 16.56 94.15
CA PHE A 10 14.46 16.85 94.98
C PHE A 10 14.57 18.14 95.82
N ALA A 11 15.67 18.89 95.71
CA ALA A 11 15.85 20.18 96.37
C ALA A 11 14.73 21.18 95.99
N PRO A 12 14.36 22.13 96.87
CA PRO A 12 13.33 23.14 96.61
C PRO A 12 13.56 23.97 95.32
N ASN A 13 14.82 24.08 94.89
CA ASN A 13 15.25 24.80 93.68
C ASN A 13 15.52 23.86 92.49
N ALA A 14 15.08 22.60 92.52
CA ALA A 14 15.25 21.66 91.42
C ALA A 14 14.51 22.17 90.16
N PRO A 15 15.10 22.04 88.96
CA PRO A 15 14.50 22.54 87.74
C PRO A 15 13.12 21.88 87.52
N ARG A 16 12.08 22.71 87.40
CA ARG A 16 10.70 22.26 87.18
C ARG A 16 10.66 21.40 85.91
N ARG A 17 10.58 20.07 86.09
CA ARG A 17 10.35 19.14 84.98
C ARG A 17 9.03 19.53 84.33
N GLY A 18 9.05 19.72 83.01
CA GLY A 18 7.83 20.07 82.27
C GLY A 18 6.72 19.07 82.62
N GLY A 19 5.58 19.58 83.07
CA GLY A 19 4.47 18.74 83.51
C GLY A 19 3.94 17.82 82.40
N PRO A 20 3.11 16.83 82.74
CA PRO A 20 2.59 15.82 81.80
C PRO A 20 1.89 16.44 80.58
N LEU A 21 1.29 17.63 80.71
CA LEU A 21 0.67 18.37 79.61
C LEU A 21 1.68 18.80 78.52
N ARG A 22 2.90 19.19 78.88
CA ARG A 22 3.94 19.55 77.91
C ARG A 22 4.42 18.33 77.12
N ALA A 23 4.54 17.18 77.77
CA ALA A 23 4.91 15.93 77.12
C ALA A 23 3.82 15.49 76.12
N LEU A 24 2.54 15.57 76.51
CA LEU A 24 1.42 15.26 75.64
C LEU A 24 1.38 16.18 74.41
N PHE A 25 1.60 17.49 74.61
CA PHE A 25 1.67 18.44 73.50
C PHE A 25 2.79 18.11 72.51
N ASN A 26 4.01 17.84 73.01
CA ASN A 26 5.13 17.46 72.14
C ASN A 26 4.87 16.16 71.38
N LEU A 27 4.22 15.19 72.01
CA LEU A 27 3.87 13.92 71.37
C LEU A 27 2.84 14.12 70.27
N LEU A 28 1.80 14.93 70.51
CA LEU A 28 0.81 15.28 69.48
C LEU A 28 1.45 16.04 68.31
N LEU A 29 2.34 16.99 68.60
CA LEU A 29 3.07 17.73 67.58
C LEU A 29 3.92 16.77 66.72
N ALA A 30 4.68 15.88 67.36
CA ALA A 30 5.50 14.88 66.66
C ALA A 30 4.64 13.93 65.81
N ALA A 31 3.54 13.43 66.36
CA ALA A 31 2.61 12.55 65.64
C ALA A 31 2.00 13.26 64.42
N THR A 32 1.66 14.54 64.55
CA THR A 32 1.09 15.34 63.46
C THR A 32 2.12 15.59 62.37
N LEU A 33 3.36 15.92 62.73
CA LEU A 33 4.46 16.10 61.76
C LEU A 33 4.74 14.82 60.99
N ILE A 34 4.74 13.67 61.67
CA ILE A 34 4.90 12.36 61.02
C ILE A 34 3.73 12.08 60.07
N ALA A 35 2.49 12.34 60.51
CA ALA A 35 1.31 12.13 59.67
C ALA A 35 1.33 13.01 58.40
N VAL A 36 1.77 14.26 58.51
CA VAL A 36 1.92 15.17 57.36
C VAL A 36 3.03 14.71 56.42
N LEU A 37 4.17 14.24 56.96
CA LEU A 37 5.27 13.73 56.13
C LEU A 37 4.88 12.45 55.37
N VAL A 38 4.24 11.50 56.04
CA VAL A 38 3.80 10.24 55.43
C VAL A 38 2.67 10.49 54.44
N GLY A 39 1.63 11.23 54.84
CA GLY A 39 0.49 11.56 53.98
C GLY A 39 0.89 12.43 52.79
N GLY A 40 1.70 13.47 53.02
CA GLY A 40 2.22 14.36 51.98
C GLY A 40 3.17 13.64 51.03
N GLY A 41 4.03 12.75 51.52
CA GLY A 41 4.91 11.92 50.70
C GLY A 41 4.12 10.95 49.81
N ALA A 42 3.13 10.26 50.37
CA ALA A 42 2.27 9.36 49.60
C ALA A 42 1.44 10.13 48.54
N PHE A 43 0.91 11.29 48.90
CA PHE A 43 0.16 12.15 47.97
C PHE A 43 1.03 12.69 46.84
N ALA A 44 2.25 13.15 47.14
CA ALA A 44 3.17 13.63 46.12
C ALA A 44 3.56 12.52 45.13
N LEU A 45 3.75 11.30 45.61
CA LEU A 45 4.05 10.13 44.77
C LEU A 45 2.87 9.76 43.87
N SER A 46 1.65 9.69 44.40
CA SER A 46 0.46 9.35 43.61
C SER A 46 0.13 10.43 42.57
N TYR A 47 0.31 11.71 42.93
CA TYR A 47 0.12 12.81 42.01
C TYR A 47 1.14 12.78 40.85
N ARG A 48 2.41 12.47 41.14
CA ARG A 48 3.43 12.30 40.09
C ARG A 48 3.11 11.10 39.18
N GLN A 49 2.62 9.99 39.73
CA GLN A 49 2.23 8.83 38.94
C GLN A 49 1.11 9.17 37.94
N GLN A 50 0.05 9.86 38.40
CA GLN A 50 -1.04 10.29 37.53
C GLN A 50 -0.56 11.21 36.40
N GLN A 51 0.35 12.14 36.70
CA GLN A 51 0.95 13.00 35.67
C GLN A 51 1.74 12.17 34.64
N THR A 52 2.54 11.21 35.08
CA THR A 52 3.30 10.35 34.15
C THR A 52 2.40 9.47 33.28
N GLU A 53 1.33 8.91 33.85
CA GLU A 53 0.37 8.08 33.10
C GLU A 53 -0.33 8.86 32.00
N SER A 54 -0.72 10.10 32.27
CA SER A 54 -1.34 10.96 31.25
C SER A 54 -0.39 11.27 30.09
N LEU A 55 0.87 11.60 30.38
CA LEU A 55 1.89 11.86 29.36
C LEU A 55 2.21 10.61 28.55
N VAL A 56 2.32 9.46 29.21
CA VAL A 56 2.54 8.17 28.54
C VAL A 56 1.35 7.82 27.67
N ALA A 57 0.11 8.00 28.14
CA ALA A 57 -1.09 7.73 27.35
C ALA A 57 -1.14 8.61 26.09
N THR A 58 -0.83 9.90 26.19
CA THR A 58 -0.75 10.80 25.03
C THR A 58 0.37 10.40 24.07
N ALA A 59 1.57 10.10 24.57
CA ALA A 59 2.69 9.65 23.74
C ALA A 59 2.39 8.34 23.00
N THR A 60 1.76 7.39 23.70
CA THR A 60 1.40 6.07 23.14
C THR A 60 0.29 6.21 22.09
N ALA A 61 -0.71 7.07 22.33
CA ALA A 61 -1.75 7.35 21.36
C ALA A 61 -1.17 7.99 20.08
N PHE A 62 -0.25 8.95 20.23
CA PHE A 62 0.42 9.59 19.10
C PHE A 62 1.28 8.59 18.30
N SER A 63 2.08 7.75 18.97
CA SER A 63 2.89 6.73 18.29
C SER A 63 2.04 5.65 17.62
N GLY A 64 0.91 5.28 18.23
CA GLY A 64 0.04 4.22 17.74
C GLY A 64 -0.86 4.64 16.58
N THR A 65 -1.20 5.93 16.46
CA THR A 65 -2.18 6.40 15.47
C THR A 65 -1.62 7.41 14.48
N VAL A 66 -0.96 8.48 14.95
CA VAL A 66 -0.58 9.61 14.10
C VAL A 66 0.67 9.29 13.28
N ALA A 67 1.73 8.78 13.91
CA ALA A 67 2.98 8.45 13.22
C ALA A 67 2.79 7.44 12.04
N PRO A 68 2.07 6.31 12.21
CA PRO A 68 1.84 5.40 11.09
C PRO A 68 0.92 5.99 10.02
N GLN A 69 -0.06 6.83 10.38
CA GLN A 69 -0.93 7.51 9.40
C GLN A 69 -0.18 8.53 8.53
N LEU A 70 0.73 9.31 9.13
CA LEU A 70 1.59 10.22 8.37
C LEU A 70 2.51 9.44 7.42
N THR A 71 3.04 8.31 7.87
CA THR A 71 3.91 7.46 7.06
C THR A 71 3.14 6.81 5.90
N SER A 72 1.93 6.32 6.15
CA SER A 72 1.10 5.67 5.12
C SER A 72 0.62 6.65 4.06
N THR A 73 0.23 7.87 4.47
CA THR A 73 -0.17 8.93 3.53
C THR A 73 1.01 9.40 2.68
N ALA A 74 2.19 9.60 3.28
CA ALA A 74 3.40 9.93 2.52
C ALA A 74 3.77 8.85 1.48
N ALA A 75 3.71 7.57 1.87
CA ALA A 75 3.98 6.46 0.95
C ALA A 75 2.94 6.37 -0.20
N ALA A 76 1.67 6.61 0.08
CA ALA A 76 0.61 6.64 -0.92
C ALA A 76 0.82 7.78 -1.94
N VAL A 77 1.20 8.97 -1.47
CA VAL A 77 1.49 10.13 -2.34
C VAL A 77 2.70 9.84 -3.23
N GLN A 78 3.79 9.32 -2.67
CA GLN A 78 4.98 8.95 -3.45
C GLN A 78 4.67 7.91 -4.54
N THR A 79 3.86 6.89 -4.22
CA THR A 79 3.44 5.86 -5.17
C THR A 79 2.59 6.45 -6.30
N ALA A 80 1.65 7.35 -5.97
CA ALA A 80 0.83 8.02 -6.97
C ALA A 80 1.64 8.92 -7.91
N GLU A 81 2.65 9.62 -7.39
CA GLU A 81 3.55 10.47 -8.17
C GLU A 81 4.46 9.64 -9.09
N ALA A 82 5.00 8.53 -8.59
CA ALA A 82 5.79 7.58 -9.38
C ALA A 82 4.96 7.01 -10.54
N LEU A 83 3.71 6.60 -10.28
CA LEU A 83 2.81 6.11 -11.34
C LEU A 83 2.51 7.18 -12.38
N ARG A 84 2.17 8.42 -11.98
CA ARG A 84 1.93 9.52 -12.93
C ARG A 84 3.16 9.79 -13.80
N THR A 85 4.34 9.72 -13.22
CA THR A 85 5.61 9.91 -13.93
C THR A 85 5.85 8.78 -14.92
N ALA A 86 5.67 7.53 -14.49
CA ALA A 86 5.76 6.36 -15.36
C ALA A 86 4.78 6.43 -16.53
N THR A 87 3.52 6.81 -16.30
CA THR A 87 2.52 6.97 -17.37
C THR A 87 2.93 8.06 -18.36
N ARG A 88 3.48 9.19 -17.90
CA ARG A 88 3.97 10.24 -18.82
C ARG A 88 5.12 9.75 -19.68
N PHE A 89 6.07 9.00 -19.11
CA PHE A 89 7.17 8.42 -19.88
C PHE A 89 6.69 7.37 -20.87
N ALA A 90 5.75 6.51 -20.46
CA ALA A 90 5.13 5.53 -21.35
C ALA A 90 4.40 6.21 -22.53
N MET A 91 3.62 7.26 -22.27
CA MET A 91 2.94 8.01 -23.34
C MET A 91 3.92 8.71 -24.28
N ARG A 92 4.99 9.32 -23.76
CA ARG A 92 6.03 9.93 -24.59
C ARG A 92 6.75 8.90 -25.45
N THR A 93 7.05 7.74 -24.89
CA THR A 93 7.70 6.63 -25.61
C THR A 93 6.77 6.08 -26.69
N ALA A 94 5.49 5.84 -26.37
CA ALA A 94 4.49 5.42 -27.34
C ALA A 94 4.29 6.46 -28.46
N THR A 95 4.34 7.75 -28.14
CA THR A 95 4.25 8.83 -29.15
C THR A 95 5.51 8.88 -30.02
N ALA A 96 6.70 8.70 -29.43
CA ALA A 96 7.96 8.65 -30.17
C ALA A 96 8.05 7.40 -31.05
N GLU A 97 7.55 6.26 -30.58
CA GLU A 97 7.45 5.02 -31.35
C GLU A 97 6.44 5.14 -32.49
N ALA A 98 5.29 5.77 -32.26
CA ALA A 98 4.32 6.10 -33.32
C ALA A 98 4.89 7.10 -34.35
N ALA A 99 5.76 8.02 -33.93
CA ALA A 99 6.45 8.94 -34.84
C ALA A 99 7.60 8.27 -35.61
N ALA A 100 8.29 7.30 -35.00
CA ALA A 100 9.38 6.54 -35.62
C ALA A 100 8.84 5.45 -36.57
N ASN A 101 7.66 4.91 -36.30
CA ASN A 101 6.91 3.98 -37.15
C ASN A 101 5.50 4.53 -37.40
N PRO A 102 5.30 5.40 -38.41
CA PRO A 102 3.99 5.96 -38.73
C PRO A 102 2.91 4.94 -39.18
N THR A 103 3.22 3.64 -39.19
CA THR A 103 2.31 2.55 -39.57
C THR A 103 1.44 2.03 -38.41
N GLY A 104 1.52 2.63 -37.21
CA GLY A 104 0.85 2.14 -35.99
C GLY A 104 -0.54 2.71 -35.69
N THR A 105 -1.06 3.64 -36.48
CA THR A 105 -2.51 3.93 -36.45
C THR A 105 -3.18 2.71 -37.09
N PRO A 106 -4.17 2.04 -36.46
CA PRO A 106 -5.02 1.12 -37.20
C PRO A 106 -5.58 1.94 -38.36
N GLU A 107 -5.07 1.69 -39.56
CA GLU A 107 -5.66 2.24 -40.76
C GLU A 107 -7.15 1.87 -40.66
N PRO A 108 -8.08 2.83 -40.86
CA PRO A 108 -9.51 2.51 -40.87
C PRO A 108 -9.66 1.29 -41.76
N GLY A 109 -10.11 0.19 -41.13
CA GLY A 109 -9.84 -1.15 -41.61
C GLY A 109 -10.09 -1.25 -43.10
N ILE A 110 -9.12 -1.84 -43.83
CA ILE A 110 -9.15 -2.06 -45.29
C ILE A 110 -10.50 -2.67 -45.71
N GLY A 111 -11.16 -3.34 -44.77
CA GLY A 111 -12.60 -3.55 -44.76
C GLY A 111 -12.94 -4.59 -43.69
N SER A 112 -14.19 -5.01 -43.67
CA SER A 112 -14.54 -6.29 -43.07
C SER A 112 -14.51 -7.40 -44.13
N GLY A 113 -14.26 -8.61 -43.68
CA GLY A 113 -14.25 -9.80 -44.51
C GLY A 113 -14.62 -11.03 -43.71
N GLN A 114 -14.47 -12.18 -44.35
CA GLN A 114 -14.64 -13.47 -43.70
C GLN A 114 -13.50 -14.40 -44.05
N VAL A 115 -13.23 -15.34 -43.15
CA VAL A 115 -12.39 -16.49 -43.46
C VAL A 115 -13.18 -17.40 -44.39
N VAL A 116 -12.66 -17.65 -45.59
CA VAL A 116 -13.29 -18.56 -46.58
C VAL A 116 -12.74 -19.96 -46.47
N ASN A 117 -11.44 -20.09 -46.15
CA ASN A 117 -10.78 -21.37 -45.91
C ASN A 117 -10.11 -21.33 -44.54
N GLY A 118 -10.31 -22.38 -43.74
CA GLY A 118 -9.70 -22.47 -42.41
C GLY A 118 -8.18 -22.62 -42.50
N GLY A 119 -7.47 -22.21 -41.44
CA GLY A 119 -6.02 -22.33 -41.40
C GLY A 119 -5.39 -21.68 -40.18
N ASN A 120 -4.08 -21.46 -40.26
CA ASN A 120 -3.29 -20.92 -39.16
C ASN A 120 -3.31 -19.38 -39.17
N LEU A 121 -3.71 -18.80 -38.05
CA LEU A 121 -3.38 -17.42 -37.71
C LEU A 121 -1.98 -17.36 -37.12
N ARG A 122 -1.19 -16.37 -37.53
CA ARG A 122 0.23 -16.30 -37.19
C ARG A 122 0.64 -14.98 -36.55
N SER A 123 1.66 -14.98 -35.71
CA SER A 123 2.23 -13.77 -35.12
C SER A 123 3.03 -12.96 -36.14
N GLU A 124 3.56 -13.63 -37.16
CA GLU A 124 4.38 -13.05 -38.23
C GLU A 124 3.93 -13.56 -39.61
N PRO A 125 4.10 -12.77 -40.68
CA PRO A 125 3.72 -13.13 -42.05
C PRO A 125 4.75 -14.07 -42.70
N ARG A 126 5.00 -15.23 -42.06
CA ARG A 126 5.87 -16.30 -42.56
C ARG A 126 5.36 -17.68 -42.16
N ILE A 127 5.75 -18.72 -42.89
CA ILE A 127 5.35 -20.09 -42.60
C ILE A 127 6.41 -20.73 -41.70
N ALA A 128 6.21 -20.68 -40.38
CA ALA A 128 7.04 -21.40 -39.41
C ALA A 128 6.20 -21.86 -38.20
N PRO A 129 6.43 -23.04 -37.60
CA PRO A 129 5.57 -23.57 -36.53
C PRO A 129 5.44 -22.64 -35.32
N GLU A 130 6.52 -21.98 -34.94
CA GLU A 130 6.60 -21.06 -33.80
C GLU A 130 5.78 -19.79 -33.98
N THR A 131 5.38 -19.46 -35.21
CA THR A 131 4.56 -18.28 -35.46
C THR A 131 3.08 -18.58 -35.36
N VAL A 132 2.64 -19.83 -35.15
CA VAL A 132 1.21 -20.15 -35.12
C VAL A 132 0.60 -19.70 -33.79
N VAL A 133 -0.33 -18.75 -33.87
CA VAL A 133 -1.09 -18.22 -32.73
C VAL A 133 -2.32 -19.08 -32.45
N GLY A 134 -2.92 -19.64 -33.51
CA GLY A 134 -4.07 -20.53 -33.40
C GLY A 134 -4.74 -20.77 -34.74
N LEU A 135 -5.93 -21.37 -34.70
CA LEU A 135 -6.71 -21.70 -35.88
C LEU A 135 -7.83 -20.69 -36.12
N ILE A 136 -8.00 -20.31 -37.38
CA ILE A 136 -9.17 -19.60 -37.90
C ILE A 136 -10.01 -20.56 -38.73
N TYR A 137 -11.33 -20.40 -38.68
CA TYR A 137 -12.27 -21.30 -39.32
C TYR A 137 -13.10 -20.58 -40.39
N PRO A 138 -13.56 -21.29 -41.44
CA PRO A 138 -14.48 -20.72 -42.40
C PRO A 138 -15.71 -20.09 -41.72
N GLY A 139 -16.08 -18.90 -42.16
CA GLY A 139 -17.19 -18.12 -41.61
C GLY A 139 -16.82 -17.23 -40.41
N ASP A 140 -15.58 -17.24 -39.93
CA ASP A 140 -15.13 -16.25 -38.94
C ASP A 140 -15.17 -14.84 -39.56
N THR A 141 -15.86 -13.90 -38.90
CA THR A 141 -15.90 -12.50 -39.32
C THR A 141 -14.65 -11.78 -38.86
N ILE A 142 -14.01 -11.06 -39.77
CA ILE A 142 -12.72 -10.40 -39.54
C ILE A 142 -12.73 -8.94 -39.98
N THR A 143 -11.80 -8.17 -39.44
CA THR A 143 -11.44 -6.84 -39.95
C THR A 143 -10.01 -6.89 -40.46
N PHE A 144 -9.79 -6.38 -41.68
CA PHE A 144 -8.45 -6.25 -42.25
C PHE A 144 -7.76 -5.02 -41.68
N LEU A 145 -6.55 -5.21 -41.16
CA LEU A 145 -5.75 -4.17 -40.52
C LEU A 145 -4.55 -3.75 -41.38
N GLU A 146 -3.91 -4.71 -42.05
CA GLU A 146 -2.69 -4.45 -42.83
C GLU A 146 -2.57 -5.45 -43.98
N ARG A 147 -1.93 -5.04 -45.08
CA ARG A 147 -1.55 -5.91 -46.20
C ARG A 147 -0.04 -5.88 -46.38
N ARG A 148 0.57 -7.06 -46.48
CA ARG A 148 2.02 -7.19 -46.68
C ARG A 148 2.35 -8.34 -47.61
N THR A 149 3.27 -8.12 -48.54
CA THR A 149 3.80 -9.17 -49.41
C THR A 149 5.17 -9.60 -48.91
N VAL A 150 5.33 -10.88 -48.56
CA VAL A 150 6.59 -11.45 -48.06
C VAL A 150 6.92 -12.70 -48.88
N GLY A 151 8.09 -12.74 -49.50
CA GLY A 151 8.50 -13.87 -50.33
C GLY A 151 7.57 -14.16 -51.52
N GLY A 152 6.91 -13.14 -52.06
CA GLY A 152 5.94 -13.27 -53.15
C GLY A 152 4.53 -13.71 -52.73
N GLN A 153 4.30 -13.99 -51.44
CA GLN A 153 2.99 -14.35 -50.91
C GLN A 153 2.32 -13.16 -50.23
N LEU A 154 1.03 -13.00 -50.48
CA LEU A 154 0.21 -11.97 -49.85
C LEU A 154 -0.26 -12.42 -48.46
N TRP A 155 0.06 -11.60 -47.47
CA TRP A 155 -0.35 -11.74 -46.08
C TRP A 155 -1.24 -10.57 -45.69
N LEU A 156 -2.27 -10.87 -44.92
CA LEU A 156 -3.19 -9.89 -44.37
C LEU A 156 -3.15 -10.00 -42.86
N ARG A 157 -2.89 -8.88 -42.19
CA ARG A 157 -3.08 -8.77 -40.75
C ARG A 157 -4.56 -8.54 -40.49
N ILE A 158 -5.13 -9.38 -39.65
CA ILE A 158 -6.56 -9.38 -39.35
C ILE A 158 -6.81 -9.33 -37.86
N ARG A 159 -7.99 -8.82 -37.49
CA ARG A 159 -8.59 -9.01 -36.17
C ARG A 159 -9.84 -9.85 -36.31
N VAL A 160 -9.97 -10.91 -35.52
CA VAL A 160 -11.20 -11.71 -35.49
C VAL A 160 -12.26 -10.94 -34.70
N VAL A 161 -13.35 -10.59 -35.36
CA VAL A 161 -14.47 -9.86 -34.75
C VAL A 161 -15.45 -10.84 -34.14
N GLN A 162 -15.84 -11.86 -34.90
CA GLN A 162 -16.84 -12.83 -34.47
C GLN A 162 -16.44 -14.23 -34.93
N PRO A 163 -16.17 -15.14 -33.98
CA PRO A 163 -16.10 -16.57 -34.23
C PRO A 163 -17.34 -17.12 -34.93
N ALA A 164 -17.14 -18.01 -35.91
CA ALA A 164 -18.21 -18.77 -36.53
C ALA A 164 -18.92 -19.67 -35.51
N ALA A 165 -20.24 -19.81 -35.64
CA ALA A 165 -21.03 -20.67 -34.76
C ALA A 165 -20.72 -22.18 -34.95
N ASN A 166 -20.33 -22.58 -36.16
CA ASN A 166 -20.15 -23.99 -36.54
C ASN A 166 -18.66 -24.34 -36.72
N ARG A 167 -17.83 -24.07 -35.72
CA ARG A 167 -16.42 -24.47 -35.74
C ARG A 167 -16.27 -25.97 -35.45
N ALA A 168 -15.36 -26.63 -36.16
CA ALA A 168 -15.05 -28.05 -35.95
C ALA A 168 -14.13 -28.32 -34.74
N GLY A 169 -13.74 -27.28 -33.99
CA GLY A 169 -12.87 -27.37 -32.83
C GLY A 169 -12.55 -26.02 -32.21
N GLU A 170 -11.60 -26.01 -31.27
CA GLU A 170 -11.09 -24.79 -30.66
C GLU A 170 -10.36 -23.93 -31.70
N GLY A 171 -10.60 -22.63 -31.64
CA GLY A 171 -10.03 -21.64 -32.56
C GLY A 171 -9.81 -20.33 -31.83
N VAL A 172 -9.21 -19.37 -32.52
CA VAL A 172 -8.90 -18.07 -31.91
C VAL A 172 -10.16 -17.33 -31.44
N ALA A 173 -10.03 -16.64 -30.31
CA ALA A 173 -11.12 -15.87 -29.70
C ALA A 173 -11.38 -14.56 -30.46
N SER A 174 -12.55 -13.96 -30.23
CA SER A 174 -12.82 -12.59 -30.67
C SER A 174 -11.78 -11.62 -30.08
N GLY A 175 -11.39 -10.62 -30.86
CA GLY A 175 -10.34 -9.66 -30.54
C GLY A 175 -8.92 -10.14 -30.86
N THR A 176 -8.72 -11.42 -31.20
CA THR A 176 -7.38 -11.95 -31.52
C THR A 176 -6.88 -11.36 -32.83
N GLU A 177 -5.63 -10.89 -32.82
CA GLU A 177 -4.95 -10.37 -34.00
C GLU A 177 -3.85 -11.30 -34.49
N GLY A 178 -3.62 -11.29 -35.79
CA GLY A 178 -2.48 -11.97 -36.39
C GLY A 178 -2.48 -11.87 -37.91
N TRP A 179 -1.50 -12.51 -38.51
CA TRP A 179 -1.28 -12.63 -39.94
C TRP A 179 -1.87 -13.93 -40.46
N ALA A 180 -2.71 -13.82 -41.48
CA ALA A 180 -3.21 -14.96 -42.23
C ALA A 180 -2.86 -14.77 -43.71
N SER A 181 -2.70 -15.87 -44.44
CA SER A 181 -2.50 -15.77 -45.88
C SER A 181 -3.77 -15.29 -46.54
N ALA A 182 -3.66 -14.41 -47.54
CA ALA A 182 -4.81 -13.87 -48.26
C ALA A 182 -5.66 -14.95 -48.94
N THR A 183 -5.10 -16.12 -49.25
CA THR A 183 -5.83 -17.26 -49.84
C THR A 183 -6.86 -17.90 -48.89
N LEU A 184 -6.75 -17.63 -47.59
CA LEU A 184 -7.67 -18.11 -46.56
C LEU A 184 -8.86 -17.16 -46.37
N LEU A 185 -8.79 -15.95 -46.89
CA LEU A 185 -9.68 -14.85 -46.56
C LEU A 185 -10.46 -14.41 -47.80
N SER A 186 -11.65 -13.84 -47.57
CA SER A 186 -12.33 -13.11 -48.62
C SER A 186 -11.45 -11.98 -49.13
N PRO A 187 -11.55 -11.58 -50.41
CA PRO A 187 -10.89 -10.38 -50.88
C PRO A 187 -11.29 -9.19 -49.99
N PRO A 188 -10.32 -8.38 -49.54
CA PRO A 188 -10.67 -7.09 -48.94
C PRO A 188 -11.40 -6.22 -49.97
N PRO A 189 -12.38 -5.40 -49.55
CA PRO A 189 -13.13 -4.52 -50.44
C PRO A 189 -12.26 -3.41 -51.07
#